data_AF-A0A3N4HBX7-F1
#
_entry.id   AF-A0A3N4HBX7-F1
#
_cell.length_a   1.000
_cell.length_b   1.000
_cell.length_c   1.000
_cell.angle_alpha   90.00
_cell.angle_beta   90.00
_cell.angle_gamma   90.00
#
_symmetry.space_group_name_H-M   'P 1'
#
loop_
_entity.id
_entity.type
_entity.pdbx_description
1 polymer ?
#
loop_
_entity_poly.entity_id
_entity_poly.type
_entity_poly.pdbx_seq_one_letter_code
_entity_poly.pdbx_strand_id
1 'polypeptide(L)'
;EEGLLLVRHLGVQTSSCFAHAPLTRFIPTSSVQDIFIHEGFRGFEVKFYLSVVVRGEEDVVVVFPNVLPRRRVLEGVWRGARTCLFE
;
A
#
# COMPACT_ATOMS: atom_id res chain seq x y z
N GLU A 1 -4.89 -11.44 -7.73
CA GLU A 1 -5.69 -10.62 -6.79
C GLU A 1 -4.74 -9.66 -6.09
N GLU A 2 -5.15 -8.41 -5.86
CA GLU A 2 -4.35 -7.43 -5.09
C GLU A 2 -5.11 -7.02 -3.84
N GLY A 3 -4.42 -6.89 -2.71
CA GLY A 3 -5.06 -6.72 -1.42
C GLY A 3 -4.14 -6.12 -0.35
N LEU A 4 -4.78 -5.49 0.62
CA LEU A 4 -4.17 -4.95 1.82
C LEU A 4 -4.90 -5.52 3.02
N LEU A 5 -4.20 -6.28 3.85
CA LEU A 5 -4.69 -6.76 5.14
C LEU A 5 -3.95 -5.99 6.24
N LEU A 6 -4.69 -5.47 7.21
CA LEU A 6 -4.12 -4.84 8.40
C LEU A 6 -4.53 -5.63 9.63
N VAL A 7 -3.56 -5.87 10.50
CA VAL A 7 -3.77 -6.48 11.81
C VAL A 7 -3.24 -5.51 12.85
N ARG A 8 -4.15 -4.94 13.64
CA ARG A 8 -3.85 -3.92 14.65
C ARG A 8 -2.73 -4.41 15.57
N HIS A 9 -1.76 -3.54 15.83
CA HIS A 9 -0.55 -3.81 16.63
C HIS A 9 0.44 -4.83 16.05
N LEU A 10 0.09 -5.55 14.98
CA LEU A 10 0.96 -6.55 14.36
C LEU A 10 1.61 -5.98 13.11
N GLY A 11 0.83 -5.57 12.12
CA GLY A 11 1.37 -4.96 10.90
C GLY A 11 0.43 -4.98 9.71
N VAL A 12 1.05 -4.77 8.56
CA VAL A 12 0.39 -4.68 7.25
C VAL A 12 0.87 -5.83 6.40
N GLN A 13 -0.05 -6.52 5.74
CA GLN A 13 0.27 -7.49 4.71
C GLN A 13 -0.24 -7.00 3.36
N THR A 14 0.66 -6.88 2.39
CA THR A 14 0.31 -6.63 0.99
C THR A 14 0.29 -7.94 0.22
N SER A 15 -0.71 -8.14 -0.60
CA SER A 15 -0.82 -9.26 -1.53
C SER A 15 -0.92 -8.71 -2.94
N SER A 16 -0.09 -9.16 -3.86
CA SER A 16 -0.13 -8.76 -5.27
C SER A 16 0.24 -9.94 -6.18
N CYS A 17 0.05 -9.79 -7.49
CA CYS A 17 0.57 -10.73 -8.47
C CYS A 17 1.63 -10.02 -9.32
N PHE A 18 2.87 -10.48 -9.27
CA PHE A 18 3.94 -10.00 -10.14
C PHE A 18 4.29 -11.12 -11.14
N ALA A 19 4.20 -10.84 -12.45
CA ALA A 19 4.50 -11.80 -13.51
C ALA A 19 3.83 -13.19 -13.31
N HIS A 20 2.55 -13.20 -12.93
CA HIS A 20 1.75 -14.40 -12.63
C HIS A 20 2.15 -15.19 -11.37
N ALA A 21 3.14 -14.73 -10.60
CA ALA A 21 3.45 -15.28 -9.28
C ALA A 21 2.72 -14.48 -8.18
N PRO A 22 2.03 -15.15 -7.24
CA PRO A 22 1.52 -14.47 -6.05
C PRO A 22 2.71 -14.02 -5.18
N LEU A 23 2.71 -12.75 -4.82
CA LEU A 23 3.67 -12.15 -3.91
C LEU A 23 2.90 -11.65 -2.70
N THR A 24 3.28 -12.14 -1.52
CA THR A 24 2.78 -11.62 -0.25
C THR A 24 3.95 -11.09 0.55
N ARG A 25 3.73 -9.96 1.21
CA ARG A 25 4.75 -9.31 2.04
C ARG A 25 4.11 -8.79 3.30
N PHE A 26 4.68 -9.16 4.43
CA PHE A 26 4.29 -8.65 5.75
C PHE A 26 5.28 -7.58 6.21
N ILE A 27 4.76 -6.48 6.74
CA ILE A 27 5.50 -5.32 7.23
C ILE A 27 5.06 -5.07 8.68
N PRO A 28 5.94 -5.26 9.68
CA PRO A 28 5.61 -5.00 11.08
C PRO A 28 5.21 -3.54 11.31
N THR A 29 4.25 -3.31 12.21
CA THR A 29 3.78 -1.94 12.56
C THR A 29 4.93 -1.04 12.99
N SER A 30 5.91 -1.57 13.74
CA SER A 30 7.10 -0.83 14.19
C SER A 30 8.02 -0.36 13.05
N SER A 31 7.95 -1.01 11.90
CA SER A 31 8.71 -0.67 10.71
C SER A 31 7.94 0.28 9.78
N VAL A 32 6.62 0.41 9.92
CA VAL A 32 5.83 1.35 9.11
C VAL A 32 6.08 2.77 9.63
N GLN A 33 6.57 3.66 8.76
CA GLN A 33 6.70 5.08 9.08
C GLN A 33 5.39 5.80 8.82
N ASP A 34 4.86 5.64 7.60
CA ASP A 34 3.56 6.19 7.20
C ASP A 34 3.03 5.48 5.96
N ILE A 35 1.78 5.74 5.61
CA ILE A 35 1.12 5.34 4.37
C ILE A 35 0.66 6.61 3.64
N PHE A 36 0.98 6.70 2.35
CA PHE A 36 0.64 7.84 1.51
C PHE A 36 -0.15 7.44 0.28
N ILE A 37 -0.95 8.39 -0.22
CA ILE A 37 -1.49 8.34 -1.57
C ILE A 37 -0.63 9.28 -2.41
N HIS A 38 0.07 8.70 -3.38
CA HIS A 38 0.87 9.44 -4.34
C HIS A 38 0.17 9.50 -5.70
N GLU A 39 0.57 10.49 -6.49
CA GLU A 39 0.29 10.55 -7.92
C GLU A 39 1.53 10.17 -8.72
N GLY A 40 1.33 9.54 -9.86
CA GLY A 40 2.39 9.15 -10.77
C GLY A 40 1.89 9.02 -12.19
N PHE A 41 2.80 9.13 -13.16
CA PHE A 41 2.47 8.98 -14.57
C PHE A 41 2.60 7.52 -14.99
N ARG A 42 1.56 6.98 -15.65
CA ARG A 42 1.62 5.70 -16.36
C ARG A 42 1.32 5.95 -17.83
N GLY A 43 2.36 5.99 -18.65
CA GLY A 43 2.26 6.55 -20.01
C GLY A 43 1.96 8.05 -19.94
N PHE A 44 0.84 8.47 -20.51
CA PHE A 44 0.37 9.86 -20.50
C PHE A 44 -0.77 10.13 -19.49
N GLU A 45 -1.15 9.14 -18.69
CA GLU A 45 -2.21 9.28 -17.70
C GLU A 45 -1.64 9.49 -16.29
N VAL A 46 -2.23 10.42 -15.53
CA VAL A 46 -1.98 10.53 -14.08
C VAL A 46 -2.80 9.47 -13.36
N LYS A 47 -2.11 8.64 -12.58
CA LYS A 47 -2.72 7.61 -11.72
C LYS A 47 -2.36 7.87 -10.27
N PHE A 48 -3.28 7.53 -9.37
CA PHE A 48 -3.02 7.53 -7.95
C PHE A 48 -2.62 6.12 -7.51
N TYR A 49 -1.70 6.03 -6.55
CA TYR A 49 -1.30 4.76 -5.94
C TYR A 49 -1.10 4.94 -4.44
N LEU A 50 -1.39 3.88 -3.70
CA LEU A 50 -1.18 3.81 -2.25
C LEU A 50 0.19 3.18 -2.00
N SER A 51 1.01 3.82 -1.18
CA SER A 51 2.34 3.37 -0.81
C SER A 51 2.53 3.31 0.71
N VAL A 52 3.32 2.34 1.16
CA VAL A 52 3.78 2.21 2.54
C VAL A 52 5.25 2.59 2.59
N VAL A 53 5.60 3.54 3.44
CA VAL A 53 6.99 3.92 3.71
C VAL A 53 7.51 3.05 4.84
N VAL A 54 8.53 2.25 4.56
CA VAL A 54 9.10 1.31 5.52
C VAL A 54 10.46 1.81 6.00
N ARG A 55 10.67 1.79 7.31
CA ARG A 55 11.91 2.23 7.93
C ARG A 55 13.07 1.34 7.51
N GLY A 56 14.12 1.98 6.98
CA GLY A 56 15.33 1.32 6.53
C GLY A 56 15.27 0.79 5.10
N GLU A 57 14.16 1.02 4.38
CA GLU A 57 14.05 0.73 2.95
C GLU A 57 14.18 2.03 2.14
N GLU A 58 14.92 1.98 1.04
CA GLU A 58 15.07 3.12 0.12
C GLU A 58 13.79 3.33 -0.72
N ASP A 59 13.19 2.23 -1.15
CA ASP A 59 11.98 2.23 -1.97
C ASP A 59 10.71 2.12 -1.13
N VAL A 60 9.63 2.73 -1.62
CA VAL A 60 8.30 2.58 -1.02
C VAL A 60 7.62 1.31 -1.50
N VAL A 61 6.80 0.69 -0.64
CA VAL A 61 6.02 -0.48 -1.03
C VAL A 61 4.70 -0.03 -1.64
N VAL A 62 4.52 -0.24 -2.94
CA VAL A 62 3.25 0.04 -3.64
C VAL A 62 2.24 -1.09 -3.37
N VAL A 63 1.08 -0.75 -2.83
CA VAL A 63 0.09 -1.73 -2.35
C VAL A 63 -0.70 -2.40 -3.47
N PHE A 64 -1.11 -1.63 -4.48
CA PHE A 64 -1.93 -2.10 -5.61
C PHE A 64 -1.22 -1.77 -6.95
N PRO A 65 -0.08 -2.43 -7.25
CA PRO A 65 0.78 -2.01 -8.36
C PRO A 65 0.13 -2.16 -9.74
N ASN A 66 -0.81 -3.08 -9.91
CA ASN A 66 -1.45 -3.33 -11.21
C ASN A 66 -2.84 -2.68 -11.32
N VAL A 67 -3.69 -2.83 -10.30
CA VAL A 67 -5.09 -2.40 -10.34
C VAL A 67 -5.19 -0.86 -10.36
N LEU A 68 -4.26 -0.16 -9.69
CA LEU A 68 -4.23 1.30 -9.56
C LEU A 68 -5.63 1.92 -9.32
N PRO A 69 -6.28 1.62 -8.17
CA PRO A 69 -7.65 2.07 -7.90
C PRO A 69 -7.79 3.60 -7.98
N ARG A 70 -8.99 4.07 -8.30
CA ARG A 70 -9.29 5.51 -8.32
C ARG A 70 -9.09 6.12 -6.94
N ARG A 71 -8.68 7.40 -6.90
CA ARG A 71 -8.40 8.17 -5.68
C ARG A 71 -9.45 8.00 -4.57
N ARG A 72 -10.74 8.09 -4.89
CA ARG A 72 -11.83 7.94 -3.91
C ARG A 72 -11.80 6.60 -3.16
N VAL A 73 -11.43 5.52 -3.85
CA VAL A 73 -11.28 4.20 -3.22
C VAL A 73 -10.04 4.18 -2.34
N LEU A 74 -8.91 4.70 -2.85
CA LEU A 74 -7.66 4.78 -2.09
C LEU A 74 -7.80 5.61 -0.81
N GLU A 75 -8.55 6.72 -0.83
CA GLU A 75 -8.81 7.55 0.35
C GLU A 75 -9.56 6.76 1.44
N GLY A 76 -10.52 5.92 1.07
CA GLY A 76 -11.23 5.06 2.02
C GLY A 76 -10.30 4.02 2.65
N VAL A 77 -9.49 3.35 1.83
CA VAL A 77 -8.50 2.38 2.29
C VAL A 77 -7.45 3.04 3.18
N TRP A 78 -6.95 4.22 2.78
CA TRP A 78 -5.95 4.99 3.52
C TRP A 78 -6.45 5.42 4.89
N ARG A 79 -7.67 5.94 5.00
CA ARG A 79 -8.27 6.30 6.31
C ARG A 79 -8.36 5.08 7.21
N GLY A 80 -8.92 3.97 6.71
CA GLY A 80 -9.00 2.73 7.48
C GLY A 80 -7.63 2.19 7.90
N ALA A 81 -6.64 2.29 7.01
CA ALA A 81 -5.28 1.86 7.29
C ALA A 81 -4.62 2.72 8.38
N ARG A 82 -4.74 4.05 8.30
CA ARG A 82 -4.19 4.96 9.30
C ARG A 82 -4.85 4.79 10.67
N THR A 83 -6.16 4.66 10.73
CA THR A 83 -6.88 4.39 11.99
C THR A 83 -6.47 3.05 12.61
N CYS A 84 -6.07 2.05 11.81
CA CYS A 84 -5.59 0.78 12.35
C CYS A 84 -4.13 0.83 12.83
N LEU A 85 -3.30 1.68 12.22
CA LEU A 85 -1.86 1.77 12.51
C LEU A 85 -1.51 2.78 13.60
N PHE A 86 -2.22 3.90 13.67
CA PHE A 86 -1.80 5.07 14.45
C PHE A 86 -2.81 5.55 15.48
N GLU A 87 -4.06 5.10 15.38
CA GLU A 87 -5.13 5.33 16.37
C GLU A 87 -5.45 4.01 17.05
#